data_AF-A0AAW8H9N4-F1
#
_entry.id   AF-A0AAW8H9N4-F1
#
_cell.length_a   1.000
_cell.length_b   1.000
_cell.length_c   1.000
_cell.angle_alpha   90.00
_cell.angle_beta   90.00
_cell.angle_gamma   90.00
#
_symmetry.space_group_name_H-M   'P 1'
#
loop_
_entity.id
_entity.type
_entity.pdbx_description
1 polymer ?
#
loop_
_entity_poly.entity_id
_entity_poly.type
_entity_poly.pdbx_seq_one_letter_code
_entity_poly.pdbx_strand_id
1 'polypeptide(L)'
;MTVSVFDVLVIGTGGVILLSAVTMVVLSILNKKRFFEVCRLYEREFGSVPLAATVLRDADLLGFTAGYSTKMDFIIHPLIFGKKSIQSKNDDVDFIRGLPANIKYWFIAEFLCSLVIFIGLIIGCICLWVDS
;
A
#
# COMPACT_ATOMS: atom_id res chain seq x y z
N MET A 1 -18.65 -13.13 34.52
CA MET A 1 -18.28 -13.09 33.09
C MET A 1 -16.95 -13.81 32.94
N THR A 2 -16.96 -14.99 32.33
CA THR A 2 -15.74 -15.70 31.94
C THR A 2 -15.37 -15.23 30.54
N VAL A 3 -14.22 -14.58 30.39
CA VAL A 3 -13.70 -14.14 29.09
C VAL A 3 -13.31 -15.39 28.30
N SER A 4 -13.89 -15.55 27.11
CA SER A 4 -13.56 -16.65 26.19
C SER A 4 -12.17 -16.44 25.58
N VAL A 5 -11.54 -17.51 25.11
CA VAL A 5 -10.29 -17.42 24.34
C VAL A 5 -10.51 -16.60 23.07
N PHE A 6 -11.70 -16.68 22.46
CA PHE A 6 -12.07 -15.89 21.29
C PHE A 6 -12.15 -14.39 21.59
N ASP A 7 -12.67 -13.99 22.76
CA ASP A 7 -12.70 -12.58 23.18
C ASP A 7 -11.29 -11.99 23.26
N VAL A 8 -10.34 -12.73 23.86
CA VAL A 8 -8.94 -12.30 23.96
C VAL A 8 -8.29 -12.18 22.57
N LEU A 9 -8.59 -13.12 21.67
CA LEU A 9 -8.10 -13.08 20.28
C LEU A 9 -8.67 -11.89 19.50
N VAL A 10 -9.96 -11.59 19.63
CA VAL A 10 -10.60 -10.45 18.97
C VAL A 10 -10.03 -9.12 19.50
N ILE A 11 -9.85 -8.99 20.82
CA ILE A 11 -9.26 -7.78 21.42
C ILE A 11 -7.79 -7.62 20.98
N GLY A 12 -7.01 -8.70 21.02
CA GLY A 12 -5.61 -8.68 20.62
C GLY A 12 -5.43 -8.34 19.14
N THR A 13 -6.18 -8.99 18.25
CA THR A 13 -6.16 -8.71 16.82
C THR A 13 -6.64 -7.29 16.50
N GLY A 14 -7.69 -6.81 17.17
CA GLY A 14 -8.17 -5.44 17.05
C GLY A 14 -7.11 -4.39 17.41
N GLY A 15 -6.35 -4.63 18.48
CA GLY A 15 -5.23 -3.77 18.86
C GLY A 15 -4.12 -3.71 17.81
N VAL A 16 -3.75 -4.87 17.24
CA VAL A 16 -2.74 -4.96 16.16
C VAL A 16 -3.23 -4.25 14.89
N ILE A 17 -4.50 -4.39 14.53
CA ILE A 17 -5.10 -3.72 13.37
C ILE A 17 -5.05 -2.20 13.55
N LEU A 18 -5.46 -1.69 14.72
CA LEU A 18 -5.43 -0.26 15.01
C LEU A 18 -4.02 0.32 14.94
N LEU A 19 -3.05 -0.33 15.56
CA LEU A 19 -1.65 0.09 15.51
C LEU A 19 -1.10 0.08 14.08
N SER A 20 -1.44 -0.96 13.31
CA SER A 20 -1.02 -1.10 11.92
C SER A 20 -1.67 -0.03 11.04
N ALA A 21 -2.94 0.33 11.28
CA ALA A 21 -3.64 1.39 10.55
C ALA A 21 -3.01 2.76 10.79
N VAL A 22 -2.69 3.10 12.05
CA VAL A 22 -1.98 4.35 12.39
C VAL A 22 -0.62 4.38 11.71
N THR A 23 0.13 3.28 11.76
CA THR A 23 1.45 3.16 11.10
C THR A 23 1.32 3.33 9.59
N MET A 24 0.31 2.71 8.96
CA MET A 24 0.04 2.84 7.54
C MET A 24 -0.26 4.29 7.15
N VAL A 25 -1.04 5.03 7.94
CA VAL A 25 -1.31 6.46 7.69
C VAL A 25 -0.01 7.27 7.72
N VAL A 26 0.82 7.07 8.74
CA VAL A 26 2.13 7.75 8.85
C VAL A 26 3.03 7.41 7.67
N LEU A 27 3.13 6.13 7.30
CA LEU A 27 3.90 5.69 6.15
C LEU A 27 3.38 6.29 4.84
N SER A 28 2.06 6.39 4.66
CA SER A 28 1.47 6.96 3.46
C SER A 28 1.79 8.45 3.30
N ILE A 29 1.77 9.20 4.41
CA ILE A 29 2.18 10.62 4.45
C ILE A 29 3.67 10.76 4.09
N LEU A 30 4.53 9.93 4.67
CA LEU A 30 5.97 9.95 4.37
C LEU A 30 6.24 9.54 2.91
N ASN A 31 5.49 8.57 2.39
CA ASN A 31 5.61 8.07 1.03
C ASN A 31 5.05 9.03 -0.01
N LYS A 32 4.25 10.03 0.36
CA LYS A 32 3.80 11.08 -0.55
C LYS A 32 4.99 11.79 -1.21
N LYS A 33 5.98 12.24 -0.43
CA LYS A 33 7.20 12.89 -0.95
C LYS A 33 7.99 11.96 -1.89
N ARG A 34 8.08 10.69 -1.53
CA ARG A 34 8.78 9.66 -2.31
C ARG A 34 8.05 9.32 -3.61
N PHE A 35 6.73 9.34 -3.58
CA PHE A 35 5.88 9.13 -4.74
C PHE A 35 6.08 10.24 -5.77
N PHE A 36 6.09 11.50 -5.35
CA PHE A 36 6.42 12.62 -6.24
C PHE A 36 7.80 12.46 -6.88
N GLU A 37 8.79 12.00 -6.13
CA GLU A 37 10.13 11.74 -6.67
C GLU A 37 10.12 10.61 -7.69
N VAL A 38 9.38 9.53 -7.47
CA VAL A 38 9.20 8.46 -8.46
C VAL A 38 8.53 8.99 -9.72
N CYS A 39 7.47 9.79 -9.62
CA CYS A 39 6.82 10.41 -10.77
C CYS A 39 7.78 11.30 -11.55
N ARG A 40 8.61 12.11 -10.85
CA ARG A 40 9.61 12.98 -11.48
C ARG A 40 10.68 12.20 -12.22
N LEU A 41 11.18 11.11 -11.61
CA LEU A 41 12.15 10.23 -12.25
C LEU A 41 11.54 9.52 -13.46
N TYR A 42 10.28 9.10 -13.38
CA TYR A 42 9.57 8.42 -14.47
C TYR A 42 9.32 9.37 -15.65
N GLU A 43 8.90 10.61 -15.37
CA GLU A 43 8.70 11.66 -16.38
C GLU A 43 10.02 12.01 -17.10
N ARG A 44 11.14 11.97 -16.39
CA ARG A 44 12.47 12.21 -16.99
C ARG A 44 12.90 11.09 -17.95
N GLU A 45 12.57 9.85 -17.63
CA GLU A 45 12.96 8.67 -18.43
C GLU A 45 12.04 8.48 -19.65
N PHE A 46 10.73 8.61 -19.45
CA PHE A 46 9.72 8.26 -20.45
C PHE A 46 8.95 9.45 -21.03
N GLY A 47 9.20 10.67 -20.56
CA GLY A 47 8.57 11.91 -21.05
C GLY A 47 7.11 12.10 -20.64
N SER A 48 6.46 11.10 -20.04
CA SER A 48 5.08 11.20 -19.56
C SER A 48 4.85 10.24 -18.39
N VAL A 49 3.98 10.61 -17.45
CA VAL A 49 3.58 9.80 -16.29
C VAL A 49 2.20 9.19 -16.57
N PRO A 50 1.92 7.95 -16.12
CA PRO A 50 0.60 7.36 -16.32
C PRO A 50 -0.51 8.22 -15.72
N LEU A 51 -1.66 8.25 -16.40
CA LEU A 51 -2.79 9.11 -16.07
C LEU A 51 -3.21 8.98 -14.58
N ALA A 52 -3.25 7.76 -14.05
CA ALA A 52 -3.59 7.52 -12.65
C ALA A 52 -2.57 8.15 -11.68
N ALA A 53 -1.27 8.08 -11.99
CA ALA A 53 -0.22 8.71 -11.20
C ALA A 53 -0.24 10.24 -11.30
N THR A 54 -0.58 10.80 -12.47
CA THR A 54 -0.79 12.25 -12.64
C THR A 54 -1.99 12.76 -11.83
N VAL A 55 -3.11 12.05 -11.86
CA VAL A 55 -4.28 12.38 -11.04
C VAL A 55 -3.95 12.31 -9.54
N LEU A 56 -3.16 11.32 -9.12
CA LEU A 56 -2.71 11.21 -7.73
C LEU A 56 -1.68 12.29 -7.36
N ARG A 57 -0.87 12.75 -8.31
CA ARG A 57 0.09 13.85 -8.13
C ARG A 57 -0.64 15.17 -7.86
N ASP A 58 -1.68 15.43 -8.64
CA ASP A 58 -2.40 16.71 -8.62
C ASP A 58 -3.49 16.74 -7.52
N ALA A 59 -3.94 15.57 -7.07
CA ALA A 59 -4.88 15.46 -5.97
C ALA A 59 -4.16 15.39 -4.61
N ASP A 60 -4.18 16.49 -3.86
CA ASP A 60 -3.50 16.59 -2.57
C ASP A 60 -4.03 15.58 -1.51
N LEU A 61 -5.27 15.08 -1.72
CA LEU A 61 -6.03 14.29 -0.75
C LEU A 61 -7.09 13.34 -1.35
N LEU A 62 -7.05 12.98 -2.65
CA LEU A 62 -8.08 12.06 -3.20
C LEU A 62 -7.80 10.60 -2.79
N GLY A 63 -8.32 10.27 -1.62
CA GLY A 63 -8.65 8.92 -1.19
C GLY A 63 -7.42 8.12 -0.81
N PHE A 64 -7.19 8.00 0.49
CA PHE A 64 -6.29 6.99 1.06
C PHE A 64 -6.47 5.61 0.39
N THR A 65 -7.67 5.28 -0.10
CA THR A 65 -7.97 4.09 -0.91
C THR A 65 -7.61 4.21 -2.40
N ALA A 66 -8.04 5.27 -3.09
CA ALA A 66 -7.79 5.44 -4.54
C ALA A 66 -6.31 5.72 -4.85
N GLY A 67 -5.64 6.52 -4.02
CA GLY A 67 -4.21 6.74 -4.12
C GLY A 67 -3.39 5.49 -3.79
N TYR A 68 -3.88 4.65 -2.86
CA TYR A 68 -3.24 3.38 -2.54
C TYR A 68 -3.36 2.37 -3.69
N SER A 69 -4.53 2.25 -4.34
CA SER A 69 -4.69 1.39 -5.52
C SER A 69 -3.79 1.83 -6.68
N THR A 70 -3.63 3.15 -6.88
CA THR A 70 -2.73 3.67 -7.91
C THR A 70 -1.26 3.41 -7.58
N LYS A 71 -0.83 3.61 -6.33
CA LYS A 71 0.52 3.21 -5.87
C LYS A 71 0.74 1.70 -6.03
N MET A 72 -0.30 0.91 -5.76
CA MET A 72 -0.25 -0.54 -5.92
C MET A 72 -0.04 -0.95 -7.37
N ASP A 73 -0.81 -0.39 -8.30
CA ASP A 73 -0.71 -0.73 -9.71
C ASP A 73 0.57 -0.20 -10.36
N PHE A 74 1.00 1.02 -10.01
CA PHE A 74 2.14 1.68 -10.63
C PHE A 74 3.50 1.29 -10.01
N ILE A 75 3.56 1.02 -8.71
CA ILE A 75 4.82 0.76 -8.00
C ILE A 75 4.90 -0.70 -7.53
N ILE A 76 3.90 -1.19 -6.79
CA ILE A 76 4.02 -2.49 -6.13
C ILE A 76 3.86 -3.66 -7.10
N HIS A 77 2.94 -3.58 -8.06
CA HIS A 77 2.74 -4.63 -9.06
C HIS A 77 4.00 -4.90 -9.90
N PRO A 78 4.65 -3.87 -10.49
CA PRO A 78 5.90 -4.06 -11.21
C PRO A 78 7.04 -4.50 -10.28
N LEU A 79 7.10 -3.97 -9.06
CA LEU A 79 8.18 -4.25 -8.11
C LEU A 79 8.16 -5.69 -7.56
N ILE A 80 7.00 -6.17 -7.14
CA ILE A 80 6.84 -7.48 -6.47
C ILE A 80 6.50 -8.58 -7.47
N PHE A 81 5.57 -8.32 -8.39
CA PHE A 81 5.06 -9.34 -9.30
C PHE A 81 5.75 -9.35 -10.66
N GLY A 82 6.58 -8.34 -10.98
CA GLY A 82 7.29 -8.25 -12.26
C GLY A 82 6.35 -8.16 -13.46
N LYS A 83 5.08 -7.80 -13.23
CA LYS A 83 4.07 -7.63 -14.27
C LYS A 83 3.94 -6.15 -14.59
N LYS A 84 3.77 -5.83 -15.88
CA LYS A 84 3.52 -4.46 -16.34
C LYS A 84 2.24 -3.92 -15.69
N SER A 85 2.22 -2.64 -15.36
CA SER A 85 0.98 -1.96 -14.95
C SER A 85 -0.01 -2.04 -16.11
N ILE A 86 -1.29 -2.28 -15.80
CA ILE A 86 -2.36 -2.41 -16.81
C ILE A 86 -2.50 -1.11 -17.64
N GLN A 87 -2.06 0.02 -17.10
CA GLN A 87 -2.19 1.35 -17.71
C GLN A 87 -0.95 1.87 -18.43
N SER A 88 0.17 1.15 -18.43
CA SER A 88 1.38 1.63 -19.10
C SER A 88 1.65 0.94 -20.43
N LYS A 89 2.12 1.76 -21.40
CA LYS A 89 2.66 1.32 -22.69
C LYS A 89 4.17 1.05 -22.67
N ASN A 90 4.87 1.37 -21.57
CA ASN A 90 6.33 1.35 -21.46
C ASN A 90 6.86 0.20 -20.57
N ASP A 91 8.19 0.01 -20.52
CA ASP A 91 8.84 -0.96 -19.63
C ASP A 91 8.97 -0.43 -18.20
N ASP A 92 7.84 -0.30 -17.51
CA ASP A 92 7.80 0.20 -16.13
C ASP A 92 8.51 -0.73 -15.16
N VAL A 93 8.59 -2.03 -15.50
CA VAL A 93 9.15 -3.05 -14.62
C VAL A 93 10.64 -2.80 -14.38
N ASP A 94 11.41 -2.52 -15.43
CA ASP A 94 12.85 -2.29 -15.31
C ASP A 94 13.14 -0.94 -14.65
N PHE A 95 12.35 0.08 -14.96
CA PHE A 95 12.47 1.38 -14.30
C PHE A 95 12.15 1.32 -12.80
N ILE A 96 11.01 0.73 -12.42
CA ILE A 96 10.59 0.61 -11.02
C ILE A 96 11.57 -0.28 -10.24
N ARG A 97 12.13 -1.33 -10.86
CA ARG A 97 13.19 -2.13 -10.25
C ARG A 97 14.50 -1.36 -10.12
N GLY A 98 14.81 -0.50 -11.08
CA GLY A 98 15.95 0.42 -11.07
C GLY A 98 15.85 1.56 -10.05
N LEU A 99 14.68 1.78 -9.44
CA LEU A 99 14.52 2.83 -8.43
C LEU A 99 15.48 2.63 -7.24
N PRO A 100 15.94 3.72 -6.61
CA PRO A 100 16.74 3.68 -5.40
C PRO A 100 16.11 2.78 -4.33
N ALA A 101 16.94 1.90 -3.73
CA ALA A 101 16.47 0.92 -2.76
C ALA A 101 15.77 1.58 -1.55
N ASN A 102 16.26 2.74 -1.11
CA ASN A 102 15.63 3.52 -0.06
C ASN A 102 14.17 3.84 -0.39
N ILE A 103 13.83 4.26 -1.62
CA ILE A 103 12.47 4.58 -2.03
C ILE A 103 11.60 3.32 -2.01
N LYS A 104 12.10 2.23 -2.60
CA LYS A 104 11.38 0.95 -2.72
C LYS A 104 10.98 0.36 -1.36
N TYR A 105 11.89 0.35 -0.39
CA TYR A 105 11.61 -0.25 0.92
C TYR A 105 10.47 0.42 1.66
N TRP A 106 10.29 1.73 1.51
CA TRP A 106 9.18 2.41 2.16
C TRP A 106 7.82 2.07 1.56
N PHE A 107 7.74 1.85 0.25
CA PHE A 107 6.52 1.36 -0.39
C PHE A 107 6.23 -0.09 -0.02
N ILE A 108 7.27 -0.93 0.09
CA ILE A 108 7.14 -2.30 0.59
C ILE A 108 6.65 -2.32 2.03
N ALA A 109 7.17 -1.44 2.90
CA ALA A 109 6.71 -1.34 4.29
C ALA A 109 5.24 -0.92 4.40
N GLU A 110 4.81 0.04 3.57
CA GLU A 110 3.39 0.45 3.47
C GLU A 110 2.51 -0.74 3.04
N PHE A 111 2.97 -1.52 2.05
CA PHE A 111 2.30 -2.74 1.60
C PHE A 111 2.18 -3.80 2.69
N LEU A 112 3.28 -4.11 3.38
CA LEU A 112 3.29 -5.11 4.46
C LEU A 112 2.33 -4.72 5.60
N CYS A 113 2.28 -3.44 5.97
CA CYS A 113 1.30 -2.96 6.95
C CYS A 113 -0.14 -3.21 6.50
N SER A 114 -0.45 -2.96 5.23
CA SER A 114 -1.80 -3.24 4.70
C SER A 114 -2.13 -4.74 4.71
N LEU A 115 -1.14 -5.60 4.46
CA LEU A 115 -1.31 -7.04 4.45
C LEU A 115 -1.60 -7.56 5.86
N VAL A 116 -0.90 -7.04 6.88
CA VAL A 116 -1.16 -7.34 8.29
C VAL A 116 -2.58 -6.93 8.68
N ILE A 117 -3.04 -5.75 8.28
CA ILE A 117 -4.41 -5.29 8.51
C ILE A 117 -5.41 -6.26 7.86
N PHE A 118 -5.20 -6.64 6.60
CA PHE A 118 -6.08 -7.53 5.86
C PHE A 118 -6.19 -8.92 6.49
N ILE A 119 -5.04 -9.52 6.85
CA ILE A 119 -5.00 -10.83 7.53
C ILE A 119 -5.67 -10.74 8.91
N GLY A 120 -5.38 -9.67 9.66
CA GLY A 120 -6.00 -9.44 10.97
C GLY A 120 -7.52 -9.35 10.89
N LEU A 121 -8.06 -8.66 9.87
CA LEU A 121 -9.50 -8.57 9.63
C LEU A 121 -10.12 -9.94 9.31
N ILE A 122 -9.46 -10.76 8.48
CA ILE A 122 -9.94 -12.12 8.18
C ILE A 122 -10.00 -12.97 9.45
N ILE A 123 -8.94 -12.94 10.27
CA ILE A 123 -8.89 -13.70 11.53
C ILE A 123 -10.00 -13.23 12.47
N GLY A 124 -10.17 -11.91 12.63
CA GLY A 124 -11.24 -11.34 13.45
C GLY A 124 -12.64 -11.78 12.99
N CYS A 125 -12.91 -11.73 11.68
CA CYS A 125 -14.18 -12.19 11.11
C CYS A 125 -14.42 -13.69 11.35
N ILE A 126 -13.40 -14.53 11.19
CA ILE A 126 -13.51 -15.98 11.43
C ILE A 126 -13.78 -16.24 12.91
N CYS A 127 -13.07 -15.57 13.83
CA CYS A 127 -13.29 -15.72 15.27
C CYS A 127 -14.70 -15.32 15.67
N LEU A 128 -15.22 -14.20 15.15
CA LEU A 128 -16.60 -13.76 15.41
C LEU A 128 -17.62 -14.74 14.84
N TRP A 129 -17.38 -15.31 13.66
CA TRP A 129 -18.29 -16.26 13.03
C TRP A 129 -18.33 -17.61 13.74
N VAL A 130 -17.21 -18.07 14.30
CA VAL A 130 -17.12 -19.32 15.07
C VAL A 130 -17.73 -19.18 16.47
N ASP A 131 -17.69 -17.98 17.05
CA ASP A 131 -18.27 -17.70 18.37
C ASP A 131 -19.78 -17.33 18.32
N SER A 132 -20.34 -17.18 17.10
CA SER A 132 -21.77 -16.93 16.83
C SER A 132 -22.59 -18.20 16.74
#